data_AF-A0A2E5JKK0-F1
#
_entry.id   AF-A0A2E5JKK0-F1
#
_cell.length_a   1.000
_cell.length_b   1.000
_cell.length_c   1.000
_cell.angle_alpha   90.00
_cell.angle_beta   90.00
_cell.angle_gamma   90.00
#
_symmetry.space_group_name_H-M   'P 1'
#
loop_
_entity.id
_entity.type
_entity.pdbx_description
1 polymer ?
#
loop_
_entity_poly.entity_id
_entity_poly.type
_entity_poly.pdbx_seq_one_letter_code
_entity_poly.pdbx_strand_id
1 'polypeptide(L)'
;MRYLLPVFALLTLFSMTIPNGSELEMNLKRMPAQVTPEDDQSVVLNGTLTLENQEEVARVLFMLSRNISDEYAIGDGLSMVMYVLRYMAQIGEYEFVQRDMKALISSFENLLGEPFDPEVWSVVDQIRKLQFARHKGQLSVKIFAMNEETGVTVMMNAPGEPGSALKEIEFVRLKHGSRVSFADAESSKDHAQVKELVKDRFKILGFIGLVEDDMNLIHPSLVDAIDLHLRREKDDLIKPLFIDFDDAFVRVHTSTILKTIDFKFKDGVCIPGVKTIEGAAAPSFLLTAKAGLLKLKTTVDQ
;
A
#
# COMPACT_ATOMS: atom_id res chain seq x y z
N MET A 1 14.37 10.07 -6.63
CA MET A 1 14.48 8.61 -6.46
C MET A 1 13.52 7.93 -7.44
N ARG A 2 14.03 7.29 -8.51
CA ARG A 2 13.25 6.64 -9.59
C ARG A 2 13.06 5.12 -9.36
N TYR A 3 13.25 4.64 -8.13
CA TYR A 3 13.55 3.22 -7.85
C TYR A 3 12.56 2.53 -6.89
N LEU A 4 11.31 3.02 -6.83
CA LEU A 4 10.22 2.33 -6.13
C LEU A 4 9.21 1.66 -7.09
N LEU A 5 9.44 1.72 -8.40
CA LEU A 5 8.60 1.07 -9.42
C LEU A 5 8.27 -0.42 -9.20
N PRO A 6 9.15 -1.29 -8.67
CA PRO A 6 8.87 -2.74 -8.61
C PRO A 6 7.91 -3.15 -7.47
N VAL A 7 7.60 -2.24 -6.53
CA VAL A 7 6.75 -2.54 -5.35
C VAL A 7 5.27 -2.37 -5.64
N PHE A 8 4.94 -1.55 -6.63
CA PHE A 8 3.61 -0.93 -6.71
C PHE A 8 2.83 -1.30 -7.96
N ALA A 9 3.40 -2.12 -8.84
CA ALA A 9 2.72 -2.54 -10.06
C ALA A 9 1.54 -3.52 -9.80
N LEU A 10 1.40 -4.08 -8.59
CA LEU A 10 0.17 -4.76 -8.14
C LEU A 10 -0.91 -3.76 -7.63
N LEU A 11 -0.54 -2.50 -7.39
CA LEU A 11 -1.36 -1.52 -6.66
C LEU A 11 -1.61 -0.18 -7.38
N THR A 12 -1.04 0.06 -8.57
CA THR A 12 -1.26 1.28 -9.36
C THR A 12 -1.99 0.95 -10.67
N LEU A 13 -3.26 0.53 -10.61
CA LEU A 13 -4.03 0.18 -11.82
C LEU A 13 -4.79 1.34 -12.48
N PHE A 14 -4.63 2.59 -12.01
CA PHE A 14 -5.24 3.75 -12.68
C PHE A 14 -4.40 5.01 -12.52
N SER A 15 -3.25 5.10 -13.18
CA SER A 15 -2.62 6.40 -13.54
C SER A 15 -1.73 6.25 -14.77
N MET A 16 -1.82 7.23 -15.66
CA MET A 16 -1.53 7.17 -17.09
C MET A 16 -0.04 7.34 -17.47
N THR A 17 0.34 6.88 -18.68
CA THR A 17 0.89 7.64 -19.84
C THR A 17 2.01 6.89 -20.62
N ILE A 18 1.89 6.94 -21.95
CA ILE A 18 2.75 6.37 -22.99
C ILE A 18 4.12 7.08 -23.03
N PRO A 19 5.23 6.36 -23.20
CA PRO A 19 6.30 6.90 -24.05
C PRO A 19 6.95 5.89 -25.02
N ASN A 20 7.44 6.47 -26.11
CA ASN A 20 8.07 5.87 -27.28
C ASN A 20 9.31 5.00 -27.00
N GLY A 21 9.38 3.86 -27.69
CA GLY A 21 10.47 3.59 -28.64
C GLY A 21 11.73 2.84 -28.18
N SER A 22 11.94 1.71 -28.86
CA SER A 22 13.20 0.99 -29.18
C SER A 22 13.74 -0.10 -28.24
N GLU A 23 13.60 -1.32 -28.78
CA GLU A 23 14.48 -2.50 -28.76
C GLU A 23 15.34 -2.80 -27.52
N LEU A 24 15.07 -3.95 -26.90
CA LEU A 24 16.11 -4.93 -26.60
C LEU A 24 15.50 -6.33 -26.43
N GLU A 25 15.78 -7.18 -27.41
CA GLU A 25 15.59 -8.63 -27.33
C GLU A 25 16.35 -9.18 -26.12
N MET A 26 15.66 -9.80 -25.16
CA MET A 26 16.30 -10.73 -24.24
C MET A 26 15.44 -11.98 -24.03
N ASN A 27 16.08 -13.11 -24.32
CA ASN A 27 15.62 -14.49 -24.14
C ASN A 27 14.99 -14.73 -22.75
N LEU A 28 13.65 -14.77 -22.70
CA LEU A 28 12.87 -15.24 -21.54
C LEU A 28 12.77 -16.77 -21.58
N LYS A 29 13.69 -17.44 -20.89
CA LYS A 29 13.46 -18.81 -20.40
C LYS A 29 12.34 -18.72 -19.37
N ARG A 30 11.09 -18.98 -19.80
CA ARG A 30 9.94 -19.13 -18.92
C ARG A 30 10.25 -20.21 -17.87
N MET A 31 10.31 -19.82 -16.60
CA MET A 31 10.33 -20.78 -15.50
C MET A 31 9.02 -21.57 -15.49
N PRO A 32 9.05 -22.87 -15.14
CA PRO A 32 7.85 -23.70 -15.17
C PRO A 32 6.81 -23.19 -14.17
N ALA A 33 5.55 -23.11 -14.62
CA ALA A 33 4.40 -22.71 -13.82
C ALA A 33 4.28 -23.61 -12.57
N GLN A 34 4.24 -23.00 -11.38
CA GLN A 34 3.92 -23.71 -10.15
C GLN A 34 2.42 -24.05 -10.14
N VAL A 35 2.11 -25.27 -9.72
CA VAL A 35 0.77 -25.87 -9.73
C VAL A 35 -0.10 -25.19 -8.68
N THR A 36 -1.18 -24.53 -9.10
CA THR A 36 -2.25 -24.04 -8.21
C THR A 36 -3.00 -25.25 -7.63
N PRO A 37 -3.30 -25.31 -6.32
CA PRO A 37 -4.16 -26.35 -5.76
C PRO A 37 -5.52 -26.36 -6.47
N GLU A 38 -5.93 -27.50 -7.04
CA GLU A 38 -7.15 -27.64 -7.85
C GLU A 38 -8.46 -27.40 -7.07
N ASP A 39 -8.42 -27.36 -5.73
CA ASP A 39 -9.62 -27.38 -4.87
C ASP A 39 -10.10 -26.00 -4.35
N ASP A 40 -9.38 -24.91 -4.59
CA ASP A 40 -9.82 -23.59 -4.12
C ASP A 40 -10.81 -22.94 -5.12
N GLN A 41 -12.06 -22.74 -4.68
CA GLN A 41 -13.08 -21.98 -5.41
C GLN A 41 -13.39 -20.67 -4.70
N SER A 42 -13.63 -19.59 -5.44
CA SER A 42 -14.17 -18.36 -4.85
C SER A 42 -15.55 -18.63 -4.27
N VAL A 43 -15.75 -18.24 -3.02
CA VAL A 43 -17.01 -18.44 -2.30
C VAL A 43 -17.53 -17.11 -1.81
N VAL A 44 -18.76 -16.76 -2.19
CA VAL A 44 -19.49 -15.66 -1.55
C VAL A 44 -20.15 -16.20 -0.29
N LEU A 45 -19.70 -15.73 0.88
CA LEU A 45 -20.24 -16.15 2.18
C LEU A 45 -21.44 -15.29 2.56
N ASN A 46 -21.37 -13.98 2.27
CA ASN A 46 -22.45 -13.03 2.49
C ASN A 46 -22.25 -11.78 1.62
N GLY A 47 -23.31 -11.28 0.97
CA GLY A 47 -23.26 -10.08 0.13
C GLY A 47 -23.70 -10.31 -1.30
N THR A 48 -24.08 -9.22 -1.97
CA THR A 48 -24.50 -9.22 -3.38
C THR A 48 -23.82 -8.06 -4.10
N LEU A 49 -23.23 -8.33 -5.26
CA LEU A 49 -22.79 -7.29 -6.20
C LEU A 49 -24.03 -6.65 -6.84
N THR A 50 -24.70 -5.78 -6.09
CA THR A 50 -25.81 -4.96 -6.62
C THR A 50 -25.24 -3.90 -7.56
N LEU A 51 -26.07 -3.39 -8.47
CA LEU A 51 -25.70 -2.28 -9.35
C LEU A 51 -25.26 -1.05 -8.53
N GLU A 52 -25.95 -0.76 -7.42
CA GLU A 52 -25.61 0.32 -6.49
C GLU A 52 -24.20 0.17 -5.91
N ASN A 53 -23.81 -1.05 -5.50
CA ASN A 53 -22.46 -1.33 -5.00
C ASN A 53 -21.39 -1.12 -6.09
N GLN A 54 -21.69 -1.45 -7.34
CA GLN A 54 -20.77 -1.26 -8.47
C GLN A 54 -20.63 0.23 -8.82
N GLU A 55 -21.74 0.98 -8.81
CA GLU A 55 -21.76 2.42 -9.04
C GLU A 55 -20.96 3.18 -7.98
N GLU A 56 -21.08 2.81 -6.70
CA GLU A 56 -20.32 3.45 -5.62
C GLU A 56 -18.81 3.18 -5.73
N VAL A 57 -18.41 1.94 -6.04
CA VAL A 57 -17.01 1.61 -6.32
C VAL A 57 -16.50 2.45 -7.50
N ALA A 58 -17.22 2.47 -8.62
CA ALA A 58 -16.83 3.22 -9.80
C ALA A 58 -16.73 4.73 -9.52
N ARG A 59 -17.69 5.29 -8.78
CA ARG A 59 -17.69 6.70 -8.35
C ARG A 59 -16.45 7.02 -7.55
N VAL A 60 -16.08 6.17 -6.59
CA VAL A 60 -14.92 6.43 -5.74
C VAL A 60 -13.62 6.24 -6.49
N LEU A 61 -13.49 5.23 -7.36
CA LEU A 61 -12.32 5.10 -8.23
C LEU A 61 -12.16 6.30 -9.16
N PHE A 62 -13.27 6.84 -9.68
CA PHE A 62 -13.26 8.05 -10.48
C PHE A 62 -12.87 9.29 -9.66
N MET A 63 -13.36 9.44 -8.43
CA MET A 63 -12.93 10.52 -7.55
C MET A 63 -11.45 10.39 -7.17
N LEU A 64 -10.98 9.18 -6.88
CA LEU A 64 -9.58 8.90 -6.56
C LEU A 64 -8.70 9.26 -7.74
N SER A 65 -9.00 8.76 -8.95
CA SER A 65 -8.19 9.00 -10.15
C SER A 65 -8.06 10.47 -10.51
N ARG A 66 -9.08 11.29 -10.24
CA ARG A 66 -9.03 12.75 -10.43
C ARG A 66 -8.15 13.48 -9.42
N ASN A 67 -7.81 12.83 -8.31
CA ASN A 67 -7.02 13.39 -7.22
C ASN A 67 -5.62 12.80 -7.13
N ILE A 68 -5.24 11.89 -8.05
CA ILE A 68 -3.87 11.38 -8.16
C ILE A 68 -2.97 12.46 -8.75
N SER A 69 -1.77 12.57 -8.18
CA SER A 69 -0.67 13.40 -8.63
C SER A 69 0.40 12.55 -9.31
N ASP A 70 0.91 13.02 -10.45
CA ASP A 70 2.09 12.41 -11.09
C ASP A 70 3.35 12.53 -10.20
N GLU A 71 3.40 13.51 -9.28
CA GLU A 71 4.52 13.74 -8.36
C GLU A 71 4.61 12.66 -7.26
N TYR A 72 3.45 12.16 -6.81
CA TYR A 72 3.32 11.18 -5.72
C TYR A 72 2.54 9.94 -6.18
N ALA A 73 2.79 9.52 -7.43
CA ALA A 73 2.01 8.52 -8.13
C ALA A 73 1.95 7.15 -7.42
N ILE A 74 3.00 6.79 -6.68
CA ILE A 74 3.06 5.53 -5.95
C ILE A 74 2.23 5.60 -4.68
N GLY A 75 2.39 6.65 -3.87
CA GLY A 75 1.62 6.89 -2.66
C GLY A 75 0.12 6.99 -2.98
N ASP A 76 -0.21 7.65 -4.10
CA ASP A 76 -1.57 7.77 -4.59
C ASP A 76 -2.13 6.44 -5.12
N GLY A 77 -1.33 5.63 -5.82
CA GLY A 77 -1.73 4.28 -6.21
C GLY A 77 -1.98 3.36 -5.02
N LEU A 78 -1.09 3.38 -4.03
CA LEU A 78 -1.29 2.67 -2.76
C LEU A 78 -2.58 3.09 -2.07
N SER A 79 -2.81 4.40 -1.97
CA SER A 79 -4.04 4.94 -1.42
C SER A 79 -5.24 4.38 -2.17
N MET A 80 -5.21 4.42 -3.51
CA MET A 80 -6.28 3.91 -4.35
C MET A 80 -6.61 2.44 -4.05
N VAL A 81 -5.61 1.58 -3.91
CA VAL A 81 -5.90 0.17 -3.64
C VAL A 81 -6.41 -0.07 -2.23
N MET A 82 -5.92 0.66 -1.24
CA MET A 82 -6.49 0.51 0.10
C MET A 82 -7.98 0.89 0.10
N TYR A 83 -8.40 1.88 -0.68
CA TYR A 83 -9.83 2.14 -0.91
C TYR A 83 -10.50 0.99 -1.66
N VAL A 84 -9.94 0.48 -2.77
CA VAL A 84 -10.51 -0.66 -3.50
C VAL A 84 -10.76 -1.83 -2.55
N LEU A 85 -9.75 -2.23 -1.77
CA LEU A 85 -9.84 -3.35 -0.82
C LEU A 85 -10.88 -3.07 0.27
N ARG A 86 -10.94 -1.83 0.77
CA ARG A 86 -11.96 -1.41 1.74
C ARG A 86 -13.37 -1.48 1.15
N TYR A 87 -13.60 -1.03 -0.09
CA TYR A 87 -14.92 -1.15 -0.73
C TYR A 87 -15.28 -2.60 -1.04
N MET A 88 -14.32 -3.37 -1.52
CA MET A 88 -14.47 -4.81 -1.74
C MET A 88 -14.87 -5.51 -0.43
N ALA A 89 -14.30 -5.12 0.71
CA ALA A 89 -14.71 -5.58 2.04
C ALA A 89 -16.08 -5.05 2.49
N GLN A 90 -16.51 -3.87 2.04
CA GLN A 90 -17.84 -3.32 2.33
C GLN A 90 -18.95 -4.10 1.63
N ILE A 91 -18.72 -4.52 0.38
CA ILE A 91 -19.71 -5.24 -0.45
C ILE A 91 -20.18 -6.54 0.24
N GLY A 92 -19.28 -7.21 0.94
CA GLY A 92 -19.62 -8.44 1.65
C GLY A 92 -18.42 -9.24 2.13
N GLU A 93 -18.73 -10.44 2.60
CA GLU A 93 -17.75 -11.42 3.04
C GLU A 93 -17.64 -12.52 1.97
N TYR A 94 -16.44 -12.68 1.43
CA TYR A 94 -16.19 -13.64 0.36
C TYR A 94 -14.70 -13.95 0.24
N GLU A 95 -14.41 -15.06 -0.42
CA GLU A 95 -13.06 -15.45 -0.77
C GLU A 95 -12.82 -15.25 -2.27
N PHE A 96 -11.72 -14.60 -2.61
CA PHE A 96 -11.28 -14.36 -3.98
C PHE A 96 -9.98 -15.12 -4.23
N VAL A 97 -10.08 -16.23 -4.96
CA VAL A 97 -8.97 -17.17 -5.15
C VAL A 97 -8.04 -16.75 -6.29
N GLN A 98 -6.82 -17.29 -6.29
CA GLN A 98 -5.78 -16.92 -7.26
C GLN A 98 -6.23 -17.00 -8.71
N ARG A 99 -6.89 -18.09 -9.11
CA ARG A 99 -7.34 -18.28 -10.48
C ARG A 99 -8.21 -17.11 -10.96
N ASP A 100 -9.13 -16.66 -10.12
CA ASP A 100 -10.08 -15.62 -10.47
C ASP A 100 -9.41 -14.23 -10.41
N MET A 101 -8.47 -14.01 -9.48
CA MET A 101 -7.57 -12.84 -9.50
C MET A 101 -6.79 -12.74 -10.81
N LYS A 102 -6.16 -13.83 -11.23
CA LYS A 102 -5.38 -13.88 -12.48
C LYS A 102 -6.26 -13.60 -13.70
N ALA A 103 -7.44 -14.21 -13.76
CA ALA A 103 -8.39 -13.97 -14.85
C ALA A 103 -8.84 -12.50 -14.92
N LEU A 104 -9.10 -11.87 -13.77
CA LEU A 104 -9.41 -10.44 -13.70
C LEU A 104 -8.26 -9.59 -14.22
N ILE A 105 -7.03 -9.82 -13.75
CA ILE A 105 -5.84 -9.08 -14.16
C ILE A 105 -5.59 -9.24 -15.67
N SER A 106 -5.63 -10.47 -16.20
CA SER A 106 -5.47 -10.72 -17.64
C SER A 106 -6.58 -10.08 -18.48
N SER A 107 -7.81 -9.96 -17.94
CA SER A 107 -8.88 -9.22 -18.63
C SER A 107 -8.54 -7.74 -18.77
N PHE A 108 -7.93 -7.13 -17.75
CA PHE A 108 -7.45 -5.76 -17.83
C PHE A 108 -6.28 -5.58 -18.81
N GLU A 109 -5.29 -6.47 -18.82
CA GLU A 109 -4.19 -6.45 -19.81
C GLU A 109 -4.74 -6.48 -21.24
N ASN A 110 -5.72 -7.36 -21.50
CA ASN A 110 -6.35 -7.47 -22.82
C ASN A 110 -7.12 -6.20 -23.21
N LEU A 111 -7.76 -5.53 -22.25
CA LEU A 111 -8.48 -4.28 -22.49
C LEU A 111 -7.53 -3.10 -22.75
N LEU A 112 -6.39 -3.06 -22.05
CA LEU A 112 -5.37 -2.03 -22.20
C LEU A 112 -4.48 -2.27 -23.43
N GLY A 113 -4.40 -3.51 -23.92
CA GLY A 113 -3.57 -3.89 -25.06
C GLY A 113 -2.08 -4.04 -24.71
N GLU A 114 -1.72 -3.93 -23.42
CA GLU A 114 -0.35 -3.99 -22.92
C GLU A 114 -0.29 -4.94 -21.72
N PRO A 115 0.66 -5.89 -21.67
CA PRO A 115 0.87 -6.74 -20.51
C PRO A 115 1.45 -5.93 -19.35
N PHE A 116 1.10 -6.31 -18.12
CA PHE A 116 1.72 -5.74 -16.93
C PHE A 116 3.16 -6.26 -16.75
N ASP A 117 3.92 -5.54 -15.92
CA ASP A 117 5.29 -5.90 -15.58
C ASP A 117 5.35 -7.34 -14.99
N PRO A 118 6.28 -8.21 -15.43
CA PRO A 118 6.46 -9.55 -14.87
C PRO A 118 6.59 -9.62 -13.35
N GLU A 119 7.10 -8.57 -12.70
CA GLU A 119 7.19 -8.49 -11.25
C GLU A 119 5.82 -8.45 -10.58
N VAL A 120 4.80 -7.87 -11.24
CA VAL A 120 3.41 -7.93 -10.79
C VAL A 120 2.94 -9.38 -10.71
N TRP A 121 3.13 -10.11 -11.81
CA TRP A 121 2.74 -11.50 -11.90
C TRP A 121 3.48 -12.37 -10.88
N SER A 122 4.76 -12.09 -10.63
CA SER A 122 5.55 -12.74 -9.57
C SER A 122 4.92 -12.55 -8.17
N VAL A 123 4.33 -11.40 -7.89
CA VAL A 123 3.61 -11.15 -6.62
C VAL A 123 2.24 -11.83 -6.61
N VAL A 124 1.46 -11.73 -7.70
CA VAL A 124 0.16 -12.41 -7.84
C VAL A 124 0.31 -13.92 -7.64
N ASP A 125 1.36 -14.50 -8.22
CA ASP A 125 1.68 -15.93 -8.15
C ASP A 125 1.95 -16.42 -6.71
N GLN A 126 2.35 -15.51 -5.81
CA GLN A 126 2.56 -15.84 -4.40
C GLN A 126 1.26 -15.78 -3.57
N ILE A 127 0.19 -15.18 -4.07
CA ILE A 127 -1.08 -15.05 -3.37
C ILE A 127 -1.99 -16.24 -3.72
N ARG A 128 -2.38 -17.02 -2.72
CA ARG A 128 -3.33 -18.14 -2.86
C ARG A 128 -4.76 -17.64 -2.94
N LYS A 129 -5.16 -16.78 -1.99
CA LYS A 129 -6.49 -16.17 -1.94
C LYS A 129 -6.51 -14.92 -1.07
N LEU A 130 -7.49 -14.07 -1.33
CA LEU A 130 -7.89 -12.96 -0.47
C LEU A 130 -9.22 -13.31 0.19
N GLN A 131 -9.35 -13.07 1.50
CA GLN A 131 -10.60 -13.26 2.23
C GLN A 131 -11.07 -11.91 2.75
N PHE A 132 -12.17 -11.42 2.21
CA PHE A 132 -12.84 -10.21 2.66
C PHE A 132 -13.82 -10.56 3.77
N ALA A 133 -13.76 -9.84 4.88
CA ALA A 133 -14.62 -10.08 6.03
C ALA A 133 -14.69 -8.87 6.96
N ARG A 134 -15.67 -8.86 7.87
CA ARG A 134 -15.62 -7.99 9.05
C ARG A 134 -14.84 -8.66 10.18
N HIS A 135 -13.79 -8.01 10.66
CA HIS A 135 -13.04 -8.46 11.84
C HIS A 135 -13.19 -7.44 12.96
N LYS A 136 -13.75 -7.86 14.11
CA LYS A 136 -14.00 -6.98 15.27
C LYS A 136 -14.77 -5.70 14.92
N GLY A 137 -15.72 -5.81 13.98
CA GLY A 137 -16.53 -4.69 13.51
C GLY A 137 -15.89 -3.83 12.41
N GLN A 138 -14.60 -4.02 12.11
CA GLN A 138 -13.89 -3.31 11.04
C GLN A 138 -13.92 -4.11 9.74
N LEU A 139 -13.94 -3.39 8.61
CA LEU A 139 -13.75 -3.99 7.29
C LEU A 139 -12.31 -4.49 7.17
N SER A 140 -12.09 -5.68 6.61
CA SER A 140 -10.75 -6.24 6.51
C SER A 140 -10.58 -7.18 5.33
N VAL A 141 -9.33 -7.32 4.90
CA VAL A 141 -8.89 -8.35 3.97
C VAL A 141 -7.78 -9.17 4.62
N LYS A 142 -7.92 -10.49 4.60
CA LYS A 142 -6.89 -11.44 5.02
C LYS A 142 -6.24 -12.05 3.78
N ILE A 143 -4.92 -12.05 3.75
CA ILE A 143 -4.12 -12.46 2.59
C ILE A 143 -3.49 -13.81 2.91
N PHE A 144 -3.80 -14.82 2.09
CA PHE A 144 -3.22 -16.16 2.22
C PHE A 144 -2.18 -16.34 1.13
N ALA A 145 -0.95 -16.64 1.53
CA ALA A 145 0.14 -16.93 0.61
C ALA A 145 0.10 -18.39 0.14
N MET A 146 0.63 -18.65 -1.06
CA MET A 146 0.85 -19.99 -1.62
C MET A 146 1.86 -20.78 -0.80
N ASN A 147 2.95 -20.13 -0.39
CA ASN A 147 3.92 -20.69 0.56
C ASN A 147 3.70 -20.05 1.94
N GLU A 148 3.30 -20.86 2.91
CA GLU A 148 2.96 -20.38 4.26
C GLU A 148 4.19 -19.88 5.04
N GLU A 149 5.36 -20.47 4.80
CA GLU A 149 6.60 -20.14 5.51
C GLU A 149 7.18 -18.80 5.04
N THR A 150 7.14 -18.56 3.73
CA THR A 150 7.72 -17.33 3.14
C THR A 150 6.72 -16.19 3.09
N GLY A 151 5.42 -16.47 3.07
CA GLY A 151 4.41 -15.46 2.81
C GLY A 151 4.51 -14.88 1.39
N VAL A 152 3.89 -13.72 1.18
CA VAL A 152 4.06 -12.90 -0.03
C VAL A 152 5.24 -11.97 0.21
N THR A 153 6.30 -12.10 -0.58
CA THR A 153 7.53 -11.32 -0.46
C THR A 153 7.81 -10.55 -1.75
N VAL A 154 8.08 -9.26 -1.59
CA VAL A 154 8.55 -8.37 -2.65
C VAL A 154 10.00 -8.03 -2.35
N MET A 155 10.91 -8.47 -3.22
CA MET A 155 12.32 -8.12 -3.10
C MET A 155 12.49 -6.68 -3.55
N MET A 156 13.11 -5.87 -2.69
CA MET A 156 13.30 -4.44 -2.91
C MET A 156 14.71 -4.18 -3.46
N ASN A 157 15.71 -4.82 -2.85
CA ASN A 157 17.14 -4.66 -3.15
C ASN A 157 17.55 -3.18 -3.32
N ALA A 158 16.94 -2.29 -2.53
CA ALA A 158 17.08 -0.86 -2.71
C ALA A 158 18.25 -0.36 -1.86
N PRO A 159 19.35 0.10 -2.47
CA PRO A 159 20.51 0.55 -1.72
C PRO A 159 20.21 1.86 -0.98
N GLY A 160 20.79 2.00 0.21
CA GLY A 160 20.74 3.24 0.97
C GLY A 160 21.64 4.32 0.36
N GLU A 161 21.36 5.58 0.70
CA GLU A 161 22.14 6.71 0.22
C GLU A 161 23.58 6.72 0.76
N PRO A 162 24.56 7.27 0.00
CA PRO A 162 25.93 7.42 0.48
C PRO A 162 26.00 8.20 1.80
N GLY A 163 26.69 7.65 2.79
CA GLY A 163 26.78 8.24 4.13
C GLY A 163 25.61 7.92 5.06
N SER A 164 24.53 7.30 4.58
CA SER A 164 23.42 6.86 5.42
C SER A 164 23.77 5.62 6.25
N ALA A 165 23.16 5.55 7.44
CA ALA A 165 23.17 4.37 8.30
C ALA A 165 22.40 3.20 7.65
N LEU A 166 21.37 3.51 6.86
CA LEU A 166 20.65 2.57 6.00
C LEU A 166 21.59 2.07 4.90
N LYS A 167 21.73 0.75 4.76
CA LYS A 167 22.52 0.14 3.69
C LYS A 167 21.66 -0.43 2.58
N GLU A 168 20.58 -1.08 2.94
CA GLU A 168 19.69 -1.69 1.97
C GLU A 168 18.30 -1.91 2.58
N ILE A 169 17.26 -1.71 1.79
CA ILE A 169 15.95 -2.28 2.04
C ILE A 169 15.92 -3.59 1.26
N GLU A 170 15.90 -4.73 1.97
CA GLU A 170 16.05 -6.06 1.35
C GLU A 170 14.72 -6.50 0.73
N PHE A 171 13.66 -6.56 1.54
CA PHE A 171 12.33 -6.97 1.09
C PHE A 171 11.21 -6.39 1.95
N VAL A 172 10.01 -6.36 1.38
CA VAL A 172 8.74 -6.23 2.10
C VAL A 172 8.04 -7.59 2.10
N ARG A 173 7.48 -7.98 3.25
CA ARG A 173 6.81 -9.28 3.41
C ARG A 173 5.48 -9.15 4.12
N LEU A 174 4.47 -9.79 3.54
CA LEU A 174 3.19 -10.10 4.15
C LEU A 174 3.20 -11.59 4.51
N LYS A 175 3.12 -11.94 5.80
CA LYS A 175 3.08 -13.35 6.18
C LYS A 175 1.79 -14.01 5.70
N HIS A 176 1.80 -15.33 5.57
CA HIS A 176 0.57 -16.07 5.35
C HIS A 176 -0.45 -15.76 6.46
N GLY A 177 -1.66 -15.38 6.05
CA GLY A 177 -2.73 -15.00 6.95
C GLY A 177 -2.61 -13.59 7.52
N SER A 178 -1.70 -12.74 6.99
CA SER A 178 -1.64 -11.32 7.31
C SER A 178 -2.98 -10.65 7.04
N ARG A 179 -3.34 -9.66 7.86
CA ARG A 179 -4.60 -8.92 7.73
C ARG A 179 -4.32 -7.44 7.54
N VAL A 180 -5.11 -6.83 6.66
CA VAL A 180 -5.23 -5.38 6.54
C VAL A 180 -6.65 -5.00 6.94
N SER A 181 -6.80 -4.13 7.93
CA SER A 181 -8.10 -3.65 8.41
C SER A 181 -8.27 -2.17 8.09
N PHE A 182 -9.51 -1.75 7.89
CA PHE A 182 -9.87 -0.44 7.37
C PHE A 182 -10.89 0.26 8.26
N ALA A 183 -10.70 1.56 8.49
CA ALA A 183 -11.66 2.42 9.16
C ALA A 183 -11.68 3.82 8.53
N ASP A 184 -12.86 4.31 8.17
CA ASP A 184 -13.00 5.68 7.65
C ASP A 184 -12.85 6.69 8.80
N ALA A 185 -12.11 7.77 8.55
CA ALA A 185 -12.00 8.89 9.47
C ALA A 185 -13.20 9.82 9.29
N GLU A 186 -14.24 9.66 10.13
CA GLU A 186 -15.50 10.41 10.00
C GLU A 186 -15.69 11.47 11.08
N SER A 187 -15.16 11.22 12.27
CA SER A 187 -15.39 12.08 13.43
C SER A 187 -14.30 13.13 13.60
N SER A 188 -14.60 14.19 14.34
CA SER A 188 -13.59 15.19 14.73
C SER A 188 -12.43 14.58 15.52
N LYS A 189 -12.69 13.48 16.24
CA LYS A 189 -11.67 12.70 16.97
C LYS A 189 -10.74 11.98 15.98
N ASP A 190 -11.29 11.39 14.94
CA ASP A 190 -10.53 10.73 13.88
C ASP A 190 -9.64 11.74 13.16
N HIS A 191 -10.17 12.92 12.83
CA HIS A 191 -9.38 14.00 12.24
C HIS A 191 -8.24 14.46 13.15
N ALA A 192 -8.46 14.48 14.47
CA ALA A 192 -7.39 14.78 15.43
C ALA A 192 -6.31 13.69 15.42
N GLN A 193 -6.70 12.42 15.36
CA GLN A 193 -5.78 11.29 15.28
C GLN A 193 -4.95 11.31 13.98
N VAL A 194 -5.56 11.65 12.83
CA VAL A 194 -4.81 11.87 11.58
C VAL A 194 -3.76 12.96 11.78
N LYS A 195 -4.13 14.11 12.39
CA LYS A 195 -3.18 15.21 12.65
C LYS A 195 -2.06 14.80 13.60
N GLU A 196 -2.34 14.05 14.66
CA GLU A 196 -1.33 13.53 15.57
C GLU A 196 -0.35 12.59 14.87
N LEU A 197 -0.85 11.74 13.95
CA LEU A 197 0.00 10.85 13.18
C LEU A 197 1.05 11.62 12.37
N VAL A 198 0.68 12.78 11.84
CA VAL A 198 1.56 13.64 11.02
C VAL A 198 2.45 14.54 11.89
N LYS A 199 1.98 14.98 13.06
CA LYS A 199 2.69 15.91 13.96
C LYS A 199 3.71 15.25 14.88
N ASP A 200 3.44 14.04 15.34
CA ASP A 200 4.27 13.39 16.35
C ASP A 200 5.67 13.09 15.82
N ARG A 201 6.64 13.87 16.31
CA ARG A 201 8.08 13.60 16.16
C ARG A 201 8.47 12.44 17.07
N PHE A 202 9.10 11.38 16.54
CA PHE A 202 9.60 10.30 17.38
C PHE A 202 10.98 10.63 17.91
N LYS A 203 11.10 10.60 19.23
CA LYS A 203 12.39 10.54 19.93
C LYS A 203 12.76 9.07 20.13
N ILE A 204 13.88 8.63 19.58
CA ILE A 204 14.49 7.36 19.97
C ILE A 204 15.05 7.55 21.37
N LEU A 205 14.58 6.76 22.34
CA LEU A 205 15.14 6.81 23.69
C LEU A 205 16.57 6.25 23.64
N GLY A 206 17.53 7.10 23.99
CA GLY A 206 18.96 6.88 23.83
C GLY A 206 19.47 5.56 24.40
N PHE A 207 19.82 4.64 23.50
CA PHE A 207 20.89 3.69 23.73
C PHE A 207 21.88 3.83 22.59
N ILE A 208 23.06 4.36 22.95
CA ILE A 208 24.27 4.50 22.15
C ILE A 208 24.27 5.72 21.22
N GLY A 209 24.51 6.91 21.80
CA GLY A 209 25.31 8.04 21.29
C GLY A 209 25.37 8.41 19.79
N LEU A 210 24.44 7.97 18.96
CA LEU A 210 24.43 8.17 17.52
C LEU A 210 23.03 8.55 17.07
N VAL A 211 22.97 9.77 16.52
CA VAL A 211 21.87 10.40 15.78
C VAL A 211 20.75 10.96 16.67
N GLU A 212 20.93 12.23 17.01
CA GLU A 212 19.93 13.17 17.56
C GLU A 212 19.04 13.78 16.46
N ASP A 213 19.14 13.31 15.22
CA ASP A 213 18.33 13.81 14.11
C ASP A 213 16.97 13.10 14.09
N ASP A 214 15.93 13.90 14.27
CA ASP A 214 14.52 13.51 14.18
C ASP A 214 14.28 12.64 12.93
N MET A 215 14.03 11.33 13.09
CA MET A 215 13.57 10.46 11.98
C MET A 215 12.10 10.71 11.62
N ASN A 216 11.66 11.96 11.69
CA ASN A 216 10.39 12.37 11.11
C ASN A 216 10.64 12.77 9.67
N LEU A 217 10.52 11.80 8.76
CA LEU A 217 10.65 12.06 7.32
C LEU A 217 9.43 12.82 6.78
N ILE A 218 8.40 13.05 7.59
CA ILE A 218 7.22 13.81 7.19
C ILE A 218 7.58 15.29 7.10
N HIS A 219 7.59 15.82 5.87
CA HIS A 219 7.87 17.23 5.62
C HIS A 219 6.90 18.14 6.41
N PRO A 220 7.37 19.19 7.12
CA PRO A 220 6.52 20.06 7.95
C PRO A 220 5.34 20.70 7.21
N SER A 221 5.49 21.03 5.92
CA SER A 221 4.40 21.56 5.10
C SER A 221 3.25 20.57 4.90
N LEU A 222 3.49 19.26 5.07
CA LEU A 222 2.46 18.23 4.98
C LEU A 222 1.47 18.34 6.14
N VAL A 223 1.93 18.76 7.32
CA VAL A 223 1.07 19.00 8.49
C VAL A 223 0.00 20.02 8.17
N ASP A 224 0.40 21.16 7.60
CA ASP A 224 -0.52 22.25 7.26
C ASP A 224 -1.41 21.90 6.07
N ALA A 225 -0.88 21.16 5.09
CA ALA A 225 -1.65 20.66 3.95
C ALA A 225 -2.76 19.69 4.39
N ILE A 226 -2.45 18.75 5.28
CA ILE A 226 -3.43 17.80 5.84
C ILE A 226 -4.43 18.53 6.75
N ASP A 227 -3.97 19.46 7.59
CA ASP A 227 -4.87 20.24 8.44
C ASP A 227 -5.86 21.08 7.60
N LEU A 228 -5.39 21.68 6.51
CA LEU A 228 -6.24 22.40 5.57
C LEU A 228 -7.22 21.46 4.85
N HIS A 229 -6.76 20.28 4.42
CA HIS A 229 -7.60 19.29 3.74
C HIS A 229 -8.72 18.78 4.66
N LEU A 230 -8.41 18.41 5.91
CA LEU A 230 -9.38 17.90 6.89
C LEU A 230 -10.40 18.93 7.38
N ARG A 231 -10.13 20.23 7.19
CA ARG A 231 -11.04 21.34 7.55
C ARG A 231 -11.97 21.73 6.40
N ARG A 232 -11.69 21.31 5.16
CA ARG A 232 -12.58 21.58 4.04
C ARG A 232 -13.78 20.65 4.18
N GLU A 233 -14.94 21.20 4.51
CA GLU A 233 -16.21 20.50 4.32
C GLU A 233 -16.60 20.65 2.84
N LYS A 234 -16.39 19.60 2.07
CA LYS A 234 -17.02 19.44 0.76
C LYS A 234 -17.56 18.03 0.68
N ASP A 235 -18.80 17.90 0.21
CA ASP A 235 -19.47 16.62 -0.04
C ASP A 235 -18.72 15.72 -1.04
N ASP A 236 -17.70 16.25 -1.72
CA ASP A 236 -16.85 15.57 -2.71
C ASP A 236 -15.48 15.13 -2.18
N LEU A 237 -15.17 15.31 -0.89
CA LEU A 237 -13.88 14.89 -0.33
C LEU A 237 -13.91 13.40 0.03
N ILE A 238 -12.92 12.68 -0.46
CA ILE A 238 -12.70 11.28 -0.07
C ILE A 238 -12.23 11.29 1.38
N LYS A 239 -13.04 10.71 2.27
CA LYS A 239 -12.74 10.62 3.70
C LYS A 239 -11.42 9.90 3.90
N PRO A 240 -10.50 10.39 4.75
CA PRO A 240 -9.26 9.69 5.04
C PRO A 240 -9.52 8.27 5.54
N LEU A 241 -8.62 7.35 5.20
CA LEU A 241 -8.76 5.94 5.52
C LEU A 241 -7.64 5.52 6.47
N PHE A 242 -7.98 5.12 7.69
CA PHE A 242 -7.04 4.44 8.57
C PHE A 242 -6.86 3.00 8.12
N ILE A 243 -5.61 2.54 8.21
CA ILE A 243 -5.20 1.20 7.85
C ILE A 243 -4.44 0.60 9.01
N ASP A 244 -4.85 -0.59 9.45
CA ASP A 244 -4.10 -1.38 10.43
C ASP A 244 -3.51 -2.61 9.75
N PHE A 245 -2.23 -2.87 10.02
CA PHE A 245 -1.49 -4.00 9.45
C PHE A 245 -1.17 -5.05 10.53
N ASP A 246 -1.61 -6.28 10.28
CA ASP A 246 -1.23 -7.46 11.06
C ASP A 246 -0.22 -8.30 10.24
N ASP A 247 0.93 -8.60 10.85
CA ASP A 247 1.95 -9.52 10.30
C ASP A 247 2.53 -9.12 8.93
N ALA A 248 2.63 -7.81 8.70
CA ALA A 248 3.39 -7.21 7.60
C ALA A 248 4.67 -6.54 8.11
N PHE A 249 5.79 -6.69 7.40
CA PHE A 249 7.06 -6.08 7.80
C PHE A 249 7.99 -5.81 6.63
N VAL A 250 8.96 -4.92 6.85
CA VAL A 250 10.07 -4.64 5.94
C VAL A 250 11.38 -5.01 6.62
N ARG A 251 12.26 -5.67 5.88
CA ARG A 251 13.61 -6.01 6.33
C ARG A 251 14.61 -4.98 5.81
N VAL A 252 15.39 -4.45 6.73
CA VAL A 252 16.34 -3.38 6.46
C VAL A 252 17.73 -3.76 6.98
N HIS A 253 18.74 -3.62 6.14
CA HIS A 253 20.14 -3.74 6.53
C HIS A 253 20.71 -2.37 6.88
N THR A 254 21.46 -2.30 7.99
CA THR A 254 22.10 -1.08 8.47
C THR A 254 23.58 -1.29 8.76
N SER A 255 24.32 -0.19 8.84
CA SER A 255 25.71 -0.18 9.32
C SER A 255 25.86 -0.02 10.83
N THR A 256 24.76 0.00 11.56
CA THR A 256 24.77 0.12 13.03
C THR A 256 25.06 -1.24 13.69
N ILE A 257 25.07 -1.27 15.03
CA ILE A 257 25.16 -2.53 15.80
C ILE A 257 24.01 -3.47 15.44
N LEU A 258 22.84 -2.92 15.13
CA LEU A 258 21.69 -3.65 14.62
C LEU A 258 21.82 -3.82 13.09
N LYS A 259 22.68 -4.75 12.66
CA LYS A 259 22.99 -4.99 11.24
C LYS A 259 21.76 -5.26 10.39
N THR A 260 20.75 -5.93 10.93
CA THR A 260 19.48 -6.22 10.26
C THR A 260 18.33 -5.92 11.21
N ILE A 261 17.33 -5.21 10.71
CA ILE A 261 16.15 -4.79 11.47
C ILE A 261 14.90 -5.16 10.68
N ASP A 262 13.98 -5.87 11.33
CA ASP A 262 12.65 -6.16 10.79
C ASP A 262 11.64 -5.16 11.37
N PHE A 263 11.30 -4.13 10.60
CA PHE A 263 10.30 -3.15 10.98
C PHE A 263 8.91 -3.68 10.65
N LYS A 264 8.11 -3.95 11.67
CA LYS A 264 6.72 -4.38 11.49
C LYS A 264 5.85 -3.16 11.21
N PHE A 265 5.09 -3.18 10.13
CA PHE A 265 4.06 -2.18 9.89
C PHE A 265 3.01 -2.27 11.00
N LYS A 266 2.50 -1.11 11.40
CA LYS A 266 1.55 -1.00 12.51
C LYS A 266 0.25 -0.40 12.01
N ASP A 267 0.34 0.86 11.63
CA ASP A 267 -0.78 1.66 11.17
C ASP A 267 -0.34 2.50 9.97
N GLY A 268 -1.31 2.96 9.21
CA GLY A 268 -1.14 3.90 8.12
C GLY A 268 -2.39 4.74 7.94
N VAL A 269 -2.28 5.79 7.15
CA VAL A 269 -3.42 6.60 6.74
C VAL A 269 -3.30 6.98 5.28
N CYS A 270 -4.40 6.83 4.54
CA CYS A 270 -4.56 7.39 3.21
C CYS A 270 -5.34 8.69 3.28
N ILE A 271 -4.80 9.74 2.67
CA ILE A 271 -5.38 11.08 2.59
C ILE A 271 -5.26 11.56 1.14
N PRO A 272 -6.05 10.99 0.21
CA PRO A 272 -5.95 11.31 -1.21
C PRO A 272 -6.36 12.77 -1.50
N GLY A 273 -5.71 13.40 -2.47
CA GLY A 273 -6.06 14.77 -2.90
C GLY A 273 -5.63 15.88 -1.93
N VAL A 274 -4.69 15.59 -1.02
CA VAL A 274 -4.06 16.62 -0.20
C VAL A 274 -3.24 17.55 -1.09
N LYS A 275 -3.41 18.86 -0.86
CA LYS A 275 -2.62 19.90 -1.51
C LYS A 275 -2.09 20.86 -0.46
N THR A 276 -0.88 21.35 -0.66
CA THR A 276 -0.29 22.40 0.18
C THR A 276 -1.09 23.69 0.06
N ILE A 277 -0.82 24.66 0.94
CA ILE A 277 -1.43 26.00 0.88
C ILE A 277 -1.17 26.66 -0.48
N GLU A 278 -0.01 26.39 -1.07
CA GLU A 278 0.42 26.89 -2.38
C GLU A 278 -0.21 26.12 -3.56
N GLY A 279 -0.98 25.07 -3.29
CA GLY A 279 -1.68 24.26 -4.28
C GLY A 279 -0.86 23.11 -4.88
N ALA A 280 0.38 22.91 -4.42
CA ALA A 280 1.20 21.76 -4.80
C ALA A 280 0.61 20.45 -4.26
N ALA A 281 0.83 19.35 -4.95
CA ALA A 281 0.42 18.04 -4.46
C ALA A 281 1.18 17.67 -3.18
N ALA A 282 0.65 16.73 -2.41
CA ALA A 282 1.32 16.22 -1.23
C ALA A 282 1.13 14.70 -1.13
N PRO A 283 2.05 13.97 -0.48
CA PRO A 283 1.91 12.53 -0.32
C PRO A 283 0.58 12.15 0.33
N SER A 284 -0.13 11.21 -0.27
CA SER A 284 -1.41 10.72 0.25
C SER A 284 -1.28 9.53 1.19
N PHE A 285 -0.13 8.88 1.25
CA PHE A 285 0.05 7.65 2.02
C PHE A 285 1.09 7.83 3.11
N LEU A 286 0.67 7.71 4.36
CA LEU A 286 1.55 7.71 5.52
C LEU A 286 1.56 6.34 6.17
N LEU A 287 2.74 5.90 6.61
CA LEU A 287 2.97 4.58 7.17
C LEU A 287 3.81 4.67 8.44
N THR A 288 3.41 3.91 9.44
CA THR A 288 4.18 3.70 10.66
C THR A 288 4.70 2.27 10.73
N ALA A 289 5.98 2.12 11.05
CA ALA A 289 6.60 0.82 11.32
C ALA A 289 7.36 0.82 12.66
N LYS A 290 7.53 -0.35 13.28
CA LYS A 290 8.18 -0.48 14.59
C LYS A 290 9.07 -1.72 14.69
N ALA A 291 10.22 -1.56 15.33
CA ALA A 291 11.13 -2.65 15.71
C ALA A 291 11.67 -2.41 17.13
N GLY A 292 11.19 -3.16 18.13
CA GLY A 292 11.59 -2.95 19.53
C GLY A 292 11.22 -1.55 20.04
N LEU A 293 12.21 -0.72 20.35
CA LEU A 293 12.03 0.70 20.73
C LEU A 293 12.09 1.65 19.53
N LEU A 294 12.54 1.19 18.37
CA LEU A 294 12.62 1.99 17.15
C LEU A 294 11.24 2.13 16.52
N LYS A 295 10.86 3.34 16.17
CA LYS A 295 9.63 3.65 15.44
C LYS A 295 9.99 4.51 14.23
N LEU A 296 9.48 4.09 13.07
CA LEU A 296 9.60 4.76 11.80
C LEU A 296 8.23 5.35 11.46
N LYS A 297 8.22 6.60 11.03
CA LYS A 297 7.09 7.21 10.34
C LYS A 297 7.59 7.79 9.03
N THR A 298 6.91 7.48 7.95
CA THR A 298 7.28 7.96 6.63
C THR A 298 6.03 8.20 5.80
N THR A 299 6.13 9.10 4.84
CA THR A 299 5.25 9.05 3.69
C THR A 299 5.86 8.15 2.63
N VAL A 300 5.05 7.63 1.74
CA VAL A 300 5.55 7.01 0.51
C VAL A 300 5.86 8.13 -0.49
N ASP A 301 6.90 7.98 -1.31
CA ASP A 301 7.43 8.97 -2.27
C ASP A 301 8.23 10.16 -1.71
N GLN A 302 8.61 10.14 -0.43
CA GLN A 302 9.60 11.06 0.14
C GLN A 302 10.96 10.38 0.36
#